data_AF-A0A182AMT1-F1
#
_entry.id   AF-A0A182AMT1-F1
#
_cell.length_a   1.000
_cell.length_b   1.000
_cell.length_c   1.000
_cell.angle_alpha   90.00
_cell.angle_beta   90.00
_cell.angle_gamma   90.00
#
_symmetry.space_group_name_H-M   'P 1'
#
loop_
_entity.id
_entity.type
_entity.pdbx_description
1 polymer ?
#
loop_
_entity_poly.entity_id
_entity_poly.type
_entity_poly.pdbx_seq_one_letter_code
_entity_poly.pdbx_strand_id
1 'polypeptide(L)'
;MTASTTATEMPAPVLTPQPPAEGGLLLSELDPWGDAGLLHLPASSTPIQAEPQSLRSFIAEAYPRYGFHRWAQVLIDLLQQVADGQLSRLIVTCPPRLGKSLLVSKLFPAYFLQRYPHLFAAIASYSAELAYAHSREARHFYRGPPEKVSRGQCAPQ
;
A
#
# COMPACT_ATOMS: atom_id res chain seq x y z
N MET A 1 -76.58 -16.02 -34.19
CA MET A 1 -75.39 -15.16 -34.20
C MET A 1 -74.59 -15.45 -32.94
N THR A 2 -73.32 -15.86 -33.10
CA THR A 2 -72.17 -15.81 -32.17
C THR A 2 -72.30 -16.40 -30.75
N ALA A 3 -71.35 -17.12 -30.15
CA ALA A 3 -70.17 -17.90 -30.51
C ALA A 3 -69.71 -18.58 -29.19
N SER A 4 -69.14 -19.77 -29.30
CA SER A 4 -68.62 -20.61 -28.20
C SER A 4 -67.38 -20.05 -27.49
N THR A 5 -67.11 -20.60 -26.30
CA THR A 5 -65.82 -21.20 -25.89
C THR A 5 -65.29 -20.71 -24.53
N THR A 6 -65.45 -21.60 -23.55
CA THR A 6 -64.72 -21.70 -22.29
C THR A 6 -63.23 -21.94 -22.58
N ALA A 7 -62.35 -21.07 -22.09
CA ALA A 7 -60.90 -21.24 -22.26
C ALA A 7 -60.27 -21.77 -20.96
N THR A 8 -59.68 -22.96 -21.13
CA THR A 8 -58.89 -23.75 -20.19
C THR A 8 -57.60 -23.07 -19.76
N GLU A 9 -57.26 -23.25 -18.48
CA GLU A 9 -56.05 -22.84 -17.79
C GLU A 9 -54.83 -23.74 -18.10
N MET A 10 -53.64 -23.16 -17.89
CA MET A 10 -52.27 -23.72 -17.81
C MET A 10 -51.37 -23.58 -19.05
N PRO A 11 -50.03 -23.50 -18.91
CA PRO A 11 -49.20 -23.19 -17.73
C PRO A 11 -48.19 -22.03 -17.98
N ALA A 12 -47.61 -21.52 -16.88
CA ALA A 12 -46.57 -20.50 -16.88
C ALA A 12 -45.24 -21.01 -17.49
N PRO A 13 -44.67 -20.31 -18.48
CA PRO A 13 -43.31 -20.58 -18.93
C PRO A 13 -42.29 -19.93 -17.99
N VAL A 14 -41.43 -20.78 -17.41
CA VAL A 14 -40.19 -20.39 -16.74
C VAL A 14 -39.30 -19.71 -17.79
N LEU A 15 -39.23 -18.38 -17.75
CA LEU A 15 -38.34 -17.61 -18.59
C LEU A 15 -37.00 -17.43 -17.85
N THR A 16 -36.05 -18.30 -18.18
CA THR A 16 -34.61 -18.02 -17.98
C THR A 16 -34.26 -16.67 -18.63
N PRO A 17 -33.70 -15.69 -17.90
CA PRO A 17 -33.12 -14.53 -18.56
C PRO A 17 -31.83 -14.93 -19.28
N GLN A 18 -31.89 -14.91 -20.61
CA GLN A 18 -30.75 -14.89 -21.53
C GLN A 18 -29.87 -13.66 -21.24
N PRO A 19 -28.54 -13.75 -21.45
CA PRO A 19 -27.66 -12.59 -21.30
C PRO A 19 -28.02 -11.51 -22.33
N PRO A 20 -28.16 -10.23 -21.93
CA PRO A 20 -28.27 -9.17 -22.91
C PRO A 20 -26.93 -8.98 -23.60
N ALA A 21 -27.04 -8.86 -24.93
CA ALA A 21 -25.99 -8.58 -25.87
C ALA A 21 -25.21 -7.30 -25.53
N GLU A 22 -24.02 -7.26 -26.12
CA GLU A 22 -23.02 -6.19 -26.13
C GLU A 22 -23.59 -4.77 -26.01
N GLY A 23 -22.98 -3.99 -25.11
CA GLY A 23 -23.16 -2.54 -25.06
C GLY A 23 -23.38 -2.00 -23.67
N GLY A 24 -22.31 -1.86 -22.88
CA GLY A 24 -22.39 -1.12 -21.62
C GLY A 24 -21.19 -1.38 -20.72
N LEU A 25 -20.47 -0.30 -20.41
CA LEU A 25 -19.32 -0.27 -19.51
C LEU A 25 -19.67 -0.87 -18.13
N LEU A 26 -19.39 -2.16 -17.93
CA LEU A 26 -19.32 -2.76 -16.62
C LEU A 26 -17.93 -2.49 -16.02
N LEU A 27 -17.83 -1.40 -15.26
CA LEU A 27 -16.87 -1.34 -14.17
C LEU A 27 -17.37 -2.35 -13.13
N SER A 28 -16.96 -3.61 -13.27
CA SER A 28 -17.25 -4.66 -12.30
C SER A 28 -16.57 -4.33 -10.98
N GLU A 29 -17.37 -4.38 -9.93
CA GLU A 29 -17.07 -4.33 -8.50
C GLU A 29 -15.85 -5.19 -8.11
N LEU A 30 -14.66 -4.64 -8.29
CA LEU A 30 -13.46 -5.08 -7.60
C LEU A 30 -13.05 -3.92 -6.71
N ASP A 31 -13.17 -4.12 -5.40
CA ASP A 31 -12.54 -3.30 -4.38
C ASP A 31 -11.06 -3.12 -4.79
N PRO A 32 -10.61 -1.91 -5.18
CA PRO A 32 -9.24 -1.74 -5.66
C PRO A 32 -8.20 -2.00 -4.56
N TRP A 33 -8.66 -2.20 -3.32
CA TRP A 33 -7.86 -2.39 -2.11
C TRP A 33 -8.11 -3.75 -1.45
N GLY A 34 -9.02 -4.57 -2.00
CA GLY A 34 -9.37 -5.90 -1.51
C GLY A 34 -8.88 -6.98 -2.48
N ASP A 35 -7.65 -7.45 -2.28
CA ASP A 35 -7.11 -8.72 -2.75
C ASP A 35 -7.45 -9.19 -4.19
N ALA A 36 -6.51 -8.99 -5.14
CA ALA A 36 -6.06 -10.01 -6.11
C ALA A 36 -5.21 -9.38 -7.23
N GLY A 37 -3.90 -9.56 -7.14
CA GLY A 37 -2.99 -9.17 -8.24
C GLY A 37 -1.53 -9.57 -8.06
N LEU A 38 -1.21 -10.42 -7.08
CA LEU A 38 0.12 -10.99 -6.95
C LEU A 38 0.31 -12.04 -8.05
N LEU A 39 0.88 -11.56 -9.16
CA LEU A 39 1.53 -12.35 -10.18
C LEU A 39 2.40 -13.45 -9.54
N HIS A 40 2.16 -14.68 -9.97
CA HIS A 40 2.93 -15.87 -9.60
C HIS A 40 4.36 -15.75 -10.16
N LEU A 41 5.22 -14.99 -9.49
CA LEU A 41 6.65 -14.88 -9.81
C LEU A 41 7.39 -16.06 -9.17
N PRO A 42 8.21 -16.84 -9.89
CA PRO A 42 8.93 -17.96 -9.30
C PRO A 42 9.88 -17.47 -8.21
N ALA A 43 9.56 -17.85 -6.97
CA ALA A 43 10.34 -17.54 -5.79
C ALA A 43 11.69 -18.27 -5.83
N SER A 44 12.72 -17.61 -6.33
CA SER A 44 14.11 -18.03 -6.14
C SER A 44 15.00 -16.82 -5.86
N SER A 45 14.65 -16.08 -4.82
CA SER A 45 15.68 -15.43 -4.01
C SER A 45 15.54 -16.02 -2.62
N THR A 46 16.49 -16.87 -2.23
CA THR A 46 16.70 -17.26 -0.84
C THR A 46 16.49 -16.02 0.01
N PRO A 47 15.49 -15.97 0.90
CA PRO A 47 15.35 -14.82 1.78
C PRO A 47 16.62 -14.86 2.62
N ILE A 48 17.55 -13.94 2.37
CA ILE A 48 18.58 -13.63 3.33
C ILE A 48 17.79 -13.21 4.54
N GLN A 49 17.72 -14.10 5.53
CA GLN A 49 17.08 -13.86 6.81
C GLN A 49 17.92 -12.77 7.49
N ALA A 50 17.68 -11.53 7.09
CA ALA A 50 18.09 -10.38 7.85
C ALA A 50 17.23 -10.45 9.12
N GLU A 51 17.86 -10.87 10.22
CA GLU A 51 17.34 -10.72 11.57
C GLU A 51 16.46 -9.47 11.65
N PRO A 52 15.24 -9.53 12.20
CA PRO A 52 14.30 -8.43 12.19
C PRO A 52 14.94 -7.23 12.88
N GLN A 53 15.59 -6.37 12.10
CA GLN A 53 16.30 -5.24 12.65
C GLN A 53 15.25 -4.33 13.24
N SER A 54 15.42 -3.95 14.50
CA SER A 54 14.58 -2.92 15.09
C SER A 54 14.77 -1.61 14.30
N LEU A 55 13.70 -0.83 14.14
CA LEU A 55 13.77 0.49 13.52
C LEU A 55 14.84 1.37 14.19
N ARG A 56 15.04 1.22 15.50
CA ARG A 56 16.10 1.91 16.24
C ARG A 56 17.50 1.55 15.73
N SER A 57 17.78 0.26 15.55
CA SER A 57 19.07 -0.21 15.03
C SER A 57 19.31 0.32 13.62
N PHE A 58 18.28 0.27 12.78
CA PHE A 58 18.34 0.83 11.42
C PHE A 58 18.67 2.33 11.44
N ILE A 59 18.03 3.12 12.30
CA ILE A 59 18.28 4.56 12.40
C ILE A 59 19.72 4.85 12.86
N ALA A 60 20.22 4.09 13.83
CA ALA A 60 21.58 4.25 14.33
C ALA A 60 22.63 3.98 13.22
N GLU A 61 22.34 3.03 12.33
CA GLU A 61 23.21 2.69 11.21
C GLU A 61 23.07 3.69 10.05
N ALA A 62 21.83 4.06 9.70
CA ALA A 62 21.48 4.97 8.60
C ALA A 62 21.92 6.41 8.87
N TYR A 63 21.78 6.87 10.12
CA TYR A 63 22.09 8.22 10.54
C TYR A 63 22.85 8.23 11.88
N PRO A 64 24.18 8.00 11.87
CA PRO A 64 24.98 7.86 13.10
C PRO A 64 24.99 9.10 14.00
N ARG A 65 24.71 10.28 13.43
CA ARG A 65 24.64 11.55 14.17
C ARG A 65 23.26 11.81 14.81
N TYR A 66 22.35 10.83 14.81
CA TYR A 66 21.00 11.01 15.34
C TYR A 66 21.00 11.10 16.87
N GLY A 67 20.37 12.14 17.42
CA GLY A 67 20.13 12.27 18.85
C GLY A 67 18.85 11.53 19.27
N PHE A 68 18.99 10.39 19.95
CA PHE A 68 17.86 9.64 20.49
C PHE A 68 17.29 10.30 21.76
N HIS A 69 16.45 11.30 21.58
CA HIS A 69 15.70 11.92 22.68
C HIS A 69 14.51 11.04 23.13
N ARG A 70 13.99 11.26 24.34
CA ARG A 70 12.85 10.51 24.90
C ARG A 70 11.64 10.49 23.96
N TRP A 71 11.30 11.62 23.35
CA TRP A 71 10.16 11.71 22.42
C TRP A 71 10.40 10.91 21.13
N ALA A 72 11.65 10.89 20.63
CA ALA A 72 12.02 10.16 19.42
C ALA A 72 11.95 8.65 19.66
N GLN A 73 12.35 8.18 20.84
CA GLN A 73 12.23 6.78 21.24
C GLN A 73 10.77 6.33 21.23
N VAL A 74 9.87 7.09 21.86
CA VAL A 74 8.43 6.81 21.85
C VAL A 74 7.89 6.76 20.42
N LEU A 75 8.29 7.69 19.56
CA LEU A 75 7.87 7.70 18.16
C LEU A 75 8.40 6.48 17.39
N ILE A 76 9.65 6.08 17.63
CA ILE A 76 10.26 4.88 17.02
C ILE A 76 9.50 3.63 17.43
N ASP A 77 9.14 3.50 18.71
CA ASP A 77 8.39 2.33 19.21
C ASP A 77 6.97 2.27 18.60
N LEU A 78 6.30 3.41 18.44
CA LEU A 78 5.00 3.49 17.76
C LEU A 78 5.12 3.14 16.27
N LEU A 79 6.16 3.62 15.59
CA LEU A 79 6.40 3.28 14.18
C LEU A 79 6.76 1.81 14.00
N GLN A 80 7.47 1.22 14.97
CA GLN A 80 7.77 -0.22 14.99
C GLN A 80 6.47 -1.02 15.07
N GLN A 81 5.53 -0.65 15.96
CA GLN A 81 4.21 -1.29 16.06
C GLN A 81 3.39 -1.17 14.76
N VAL A 82 3.53 -0.06 14.02
CA VAL A 82 2.92 0.09 12.69
C VAL A 82 3.56 -0.87 11.69
N ALA A 83 4.88 -1.00 11.69
CA ALA A 83 5.58 -1.94 10.81
C ALA A 83 5.30 -3.41 11.16
N ASP A 84 4.99 -3.71 12.42
CA ASP A 84 4.61 -5.05 12.90
C ASP A 84 3.11 -5.34 12.68
N GLY A 85 2.35 -4.39 12.14
CA GLY A 85 0.92 -4.55 11.86
C GLY A 85 0.01 -4.48 13.10
N GLN A 86 0.56 -4.16 14.28
CA GLN A 86 -0.22 -3.98 15.52
C GLN A 86 -1.04 -2.69 15.49
N LEU A 87 -0.54 -1.67 14.80
CA LEU A 87 -1.21 -0.39 14.61
C LEU A 87 -1.46 -0.15 13.12
N SER A 88 -2.73 -0.13 12.71
CA SER A 88 -3.09 0.11 11.31
C SER A 88 -3.02 1.59 10.90
N ARG A 89 -3.24 2.51 11.85
CA ARG A 89 -3.26 3.97 11.60
C ARG A 89 -2.60 4.70 12.76
N LEU A 90 -1.66 5.59 12.44
CA LEU A 90 -0.94 6.41 13.41
C LEU A 90 -0.97 7.88 12.95
N ILE A 91 -1.47 8.76 13.81
CA ILE A 91 -1.42 10.22 13.60
C ILE A 91 -0.48 10.81 14.64
N VAL A 92 0.55 11.52 14.18
CA VAL A 92 1.55 12.15 15.04
C VAL A 92 1.39 13.66 15.00
N THR A 93 0.82 14.23 16.07
CA THR A 93 0.68 15.68 16.27
C THR A 93 1.79 16.17 17.19
N CYS A 94 2.84 16.76 16.62
CA CYS A 94 3.93 17.32 17.40
C CYS A 94 4.38 18.68 16.87
N PRO A 95 4.96 19.54 17.72
CA PRO A 95 5.43 20.86 17.31
C PRO A 95 6.56 20.78 16.26
N PRO A 96 6.76 21.86 15.48
CA PRO A 96 7.84 21.94 14.51
C PRO A 96 9.21 21.90 15.21
N ARG A 97 10.26 21.54 14.46
CA ARG A 97 11.66 21.38 14.92
C ARG A 97 11.97 20.17 15.79
N LEU A 98 10.99 19.31 16.08
CA LEU A 98 11.27 18.00 16.66
C LEU A 98 11.91 17.03 15.66
N GLY A 99 11.93 17.30 14.36
CA GLY A 99 12.52 16.35 13.40
C GLY A 99 11.63 15.11 13.15
N LYS A 100 10.34 15.18 13.49
CA LYS A 100 9.35 14.15 13.13
C LYS A 100 9.39 13.76 11.65
N SER A 101 9.58 14.72 10.75
CA SER A 101 9.61 14.49 9.31
C SER A 101 10.88 13.76 8.85
N LEU A 102 11.93 13.71 9.69
CA LEU A 102 13.10 12.88 9.40
C LEU A 102 12.82 11.42 9.73
N LEU A 103 12.22 11.14 10.90
CA LEU A 103 11.81 9.78 11.26
C LEU A 103 10.69 9.25 10.35
N VAL A 104 9.58 9.98 10.24
CA VAL A 104 8.34 9.50 9.59
C VAL A 104 8.44 9.49 8.06
N SER A 105 9.03 10.53 7.46
CA SER A 105 8.97 10.70 5.99
C SER A 105 10.23 10.25 5.27
N LYS A 106 11.36 10.01 5.98
CA LYS A 106 12.63 9.63 5.36
C LYS A 106 13.09 8.24 5.80
N LEU A 107 13.28 8.05 7.10
CA LEU A 107 13.86 6.82 7.65
C LEU A 107 12.84 5.67 7.69
N PHE A 108 11.59 5.97 8.08
CA PHE A 108 10.56 4.95 8.18
C PHE A 108 10.22 4.26 6.84
N PRO A 109 10.02 4.98 5.70
CA PRO A 109 9.77 4.33 4.43
C PRO A 109 10.96 3.49 3.94
N ALA A 110 12.19 3.94 4.20
CA ALA A 110 13.40 3.19 3.86
C ALA A 110 13.49 1.88 4.65
N TYR A 111 13.22 1.92 5.96
CA TYR A 111 13.14 0.74 6.81
C TYR A 111 12.02 -0.22 6.36
N PHE A 112 10.83 0.31 6.10
CA PHE A 112 9.67 -0.49 5.72
C PHE A 112 9.92 -1.27 4.43
N LEU A 113 10.51 -0.61 3.42
CA LEU A 113 10.87 -1.26 2.14
C LEU A 113 12.01 -2.26 2.29
N GLN A 114 12.94 -2.06 3.23
CA GLN A 114 14.00 -3.01 3.50
C GLN A 114 13.47 -4.29 4.16
N ARG A 115 12.49 -4.14 5.06
CA ARG A 115 11.86 -5.27 5.76
C ARG A 115 10.85 -6.01 4.88
N TYR A 116 10.07 -5.29 4.08
CA TYR A 116 9.02 -5.84 3.23
C TYR A 116 9.25 -5.50 1.76
N PRO A 117 10.15 -6.22 1.07
CA PRO A 117 10.49 -5.93 -0.32
C PRO A 117 9.33 -6.17 -1.31
N HIS A 118 8.30 -6.90 -0.89
CA HIS A 118 7.11 -7.19 -1.70
C HIS A 118 6.00 -6.14 -1.54
N LEU A 119 6.12 -5.22 -0.57
CA LEU A 119 5.11 -4.22 -0.28
C LEU A 119 5.50 -2.86 -0.86
N PHE A 120 4.49 -2.05 -1.15
CA PHE A 120 4.67 -0.69 -1.64
C PHE A 120 4.49 0.32 -0.50
N ALA A 121 5.32 1.36 -0.50
CA ALA A 121 5.21 2.48 0.42
C ALA A 121 5.00 3.78 -0.36
N ALA A 122 3.98 4.54 0.00
CA ALA A 122 3.67 5.85 -0.58
C ALA A 122 3.90 6.96 0.44
N ILE A 123 4.41 8.11 -0.03
CA ILE A 123 4.58 9.32 0.78
C ILE A 123 3.64 10.38 0.21
N ALA A 124 2.71 10.85 1.02
CA ALA A 124 1.82 11.95 0.70
C ALA A 124 2.22 13.21 1.46
N SER A 125 2.06 14.37 0.84
CA SER A 125 2.35 15.67 1.43
C SER A 125 1.45 16.74 0.79
N TYR A 126 1.44 17.93 1.37
CA TYR A 126 0.62 19.05 0.90
C TYR A 126 0.84 19.39 -0.59
N SER A 127 2.09 19.32 -1.07
CA SER A 127 2.44 19.54 -2.47
C SER A 127 3.19 18.35 -3.05
N ALA A 128 3.06 18.16 -4.36
CA ALA A 128 3.77 17.10 -5.09
C ALA A 128 5.30 17.28 -4.99
N GLU A 129 5.80 18.50 -5.08
CA GLU A 129 7.23 18.81 -4.95
C GLU A 129 7.79 18.35 -3.60
N LEU A 130 7.06 18.60 -2.50
CA LEU A 130 7.46 18.18 -1.16
C LEU A 130 7.43 16.65 -1.01
N ALA A 131 6.40 16.01 -1.55
CA ALA A 131 6.30 14.55 -1.56
C ALA A 131 7.48 13.92 -2.32
N TYR A 132 7.83 14.47 -3.50
CA TYR A 132 8.98 14.02 -4.28
C TYR A 132 10.31 14.26 -3.55
N ALA A 133 10.47 15.41 -2.88
CA ALA A 133 11.65 15.68 -2.07
C ALA A 133 11.82 14.63 -0.97
N HIS A 134 10.75 14.33 -0.21
CA HIS A 134 10.78 13.30 0.83
C HIS A 134 11.01 11.89 0.27
N SER A 135 10.44 11.57 -0.90
CA SER A 135 10.69 10.29 -1.58
C SER A 135 12.15 10.12 -2.02
N ARG A 136 12.74 11.17 -2.61
CA ARG A 136 14.16 11.16 -2.99
C ARG A 136 15.06 10.95 -1.77
N GLU A 137 14.73 11.61 -0.67
CA GLU A 137 15.51 11.51 0.56
C GLU A 137 15.34 10.16 1.26
N ALA A 138 14.14 9.57 1.25
CA ALA A 138 13.93 8.21 1.74
C ALA A 138 14.75 7.18 0.95
N ARG A 139 14.82 7.33 -0.38
CA ARG A 139 15.65 6.47 -1.24
C ARG A 139 17.14 6.61 -0.95
N HIS A 140 17.60 7.78 -0.51
CA HIS A 140 19.00 7.97 -0.11
C HIS A 140 19.38 7.11 1.11
N PHE A 141 18.44 6.90 2.04
CA PHE A 141 18.65 6.05 3.22
C PHE A 141 18.39 4.57 2.96
N TYR A 142 17.83 4.20 1.80
CA TYR A 142 17.58 2.81 1.45
C TYR A 142 18.90 2.10 1.10
N ARG A 143 19.19 1.00 1.81
CA ARG A 143 20.45 0.24 1.68
C ARG A 143 20.30 -1.09 0.94
N GLY A 144 19.13 -1.37 0.36
CA GLY A 144 18.90 -2.60 -0.40
C GLY A 144 19.49 -2.55 -1.82
N PRO A 145 19.48 -3.67 -2.55
CA PRO A 145 19.96 -3.74 -3.93
C PRO A 145 19.18 -2.74 -4.82
N PRO A 146 19.84 -1.91 -5.63
CA PRO A 146 19.18 -0.86 -6.41
C PRO A 146 18.20 -1.39 -7.45
N GLU A 147 18.33 -2.66 -7.84
CA GLU A 147 17.47 -3.34 -8.82
C GLU A 147 15.99 -3.43 -8.38
N LYS A 148 15.73 -3.50 -7.06
CA LYS A 148 14.38 -3.75 -6.52
C LYS A 148 13.54 -2.49 -6.30
N VAL A 149 14.15 -1.31 -6.38
CA VAL A 149 13.41 -0.04 -6.32
C VAL A 149 12.98 0.27 -7.75
N SER A 150 11.80 -0.22 -8.14
CA SER A 150 11.19 0.13 -9.41
C SER A 150 11.10 1.66 -9.50
N ARG A 151 11.91 2.25 -10.38
CA ARG A 151 11.76 3.66 -10.76
C ARG A 151 10.41 3.73 -11.44
N GLY A 152 9.39 4.17 -10.70
CA GLY A 152 8.08 4.49 -11.26
C GLY A 152 8.31 5.40 -12.45
N GLN A 153 8.20 4.84 -13.65
CA GLN A 153 8.19 5.58 -14.89
C GLN A 153 6.89 6.36 -14.85
N CYS A 154 6.99 7.66 -14.58
CA CYS A 154 5.91 8.57 -14.90
C CYS A 154 5.87 8.61 -16.43
N ALA A 155 4.94 7.88 -17.03
CA ALA A 155 4.69 7.98 -18.46
C ALA A 155 4.35 9.45 -18.77
N PRO A 156 5.08 10.11 -19.69
CA PRO A 156 4.64 11.41 -20.19
C PRO A 156 3.38 11.18 -21.05
N GLN A 157 2.31 11.92 -20.75
CA GLN A 157 1.26 12.19 -21.74
C GLN A 157 1.65 13.43 -22.54
#